data_AF-A0A9W4LGC6-F1
#
_entry.id   AF-A0A9W4LGC6-F1
#
_cell.length_a   1.000
_cell.length_b   1.000
_cell.length_c   1.000
_cell.angle_alpha   90.00
_cell.angle_beta   90.00
_cell.angle_gamma   90.00
#
_symmetry.space_group_name_H-M   'P 1'
#
loop_
_entity.id
_entity.type
_entity.pdbx_description
1 polymer ?
#
loop_
_entity_poly.entity_id
_entity_poly.type
_entity_poly.pdbx_seq_one_letter_code
_entity_poly.pdbx_strand_id
1 'polypeptide(L)'
;MLSRLTFAVPLLLGLAACNTTAQTPPPAQAYAAPSNGVLAAPLDSASLGSRSCGAPILGFRRIIDSDVQVGHLSPSVYKSMIPDVNRAASACAQGNDGQALAILAAVKSRNGYP
;
A
#
# COMPACT_ATOMS: atom_id res chain seq x y z
N MET A 1 32.42 -10.36 61.34
CA MET A 1 31.11 -9.67 61.22
C MET A 1 31.06 -9.04 59.83
N LEU A 2 30.28 -9.65 58.94
CA LEU A 2 30.26 -9.40 57.49
C LEU A 2 29.56 -8.07 57.15
N SER A 3 30.29 -7.20 56.46
CA SER A 3 29.83 -5.95 55.84
C SER A 3 28.78 -6.24 54.76
N ARG A 4 27.57 -5.70 54.92
CA ARG A 4 26.50 -5.76 53.90
C ARG A 4 26.42 -4.42 53.19
N LEU A 5 27.15 -4.30 52.09
CA LEU A 5 27.03 -3.20 51.14
C LEU A 5 25.84 -3.48 50.22
N THR A 6 24.69 -2.87 50.48
CA THR A 6 23.52 -2.90 49.61
C THR A 6 23.77 -2.01 48.39
N PHE A 7 24.06 -2.63 47.25
CA PHE A 7 24.07 -1.98 45.94
C PHE A 7 22.62 -1.80 45.44
N ALA A 8 22.14 -0.56 45.44
CA ALA A 8 20.91 -0.18 44.76
C ALA A 8 21.21 0.00 43.26
N VAL A 9 20.69 -0.90 42.43
CA VAL A 9 20.76 -0.82 40.96
C VAL A 9 19.53 -0.03 40.48
N PRO A 10 19.67 1.17 39.88
CA PRO A 10 18.56 1.78 39.18
C PRO A 10 18.44 1.17 37.79
N LEU A 11 17.31 0.54 37.56
CA LEU A 11 16.81 0.01 36.30
C LEU A 11 16.44 1.18 35.37
N LEU A 12 17.38 1.64 34.55
CA LEU A 12 17.11 2.56 33.43
C LEU A 12 16.59 1.73 32.24
N LEU A 13 15.26 1.63 32.12
CA LEU A 13 14.60 1.08 30.95
C LEU A 13 14.92 1.95 29.72
N GLY A 14 15.56 1.33 28.73
CA GLY A 14 15.94 1.96 27.47
C GLY A 14 14.74 2.36 26.62
N LEU A 15 14.69 3.65 26.25
CA LEU A 15 13.81 4.20 25.22
C LEU A 15 14.56 4.43 23.89
N ALA A 16 15.42 3.51 23.48
CA ALA A 16 16.18 3.65 22.23
C ALA A 16 15.54 2.88 21.06
N ALA A 17 14.67 3.61 20.34
CA ALA A 17 14.44 3.55 18.90
C ALA A 17 14.09 2.20 18.23
N CYS A 18 12.81 2.03 17.89
CA CYS A 18 12.44 1.33 16.67
C CYS A 18 13.01 2.09 15.46
N ASN A 19 14.24 1.79 15.06
CA ASN A 19 14.72 2.12 13.72
C ASN A 19 13.98 1.21 12.74
N THR A 20 12.77 1.62 12.32
CA THR A 20 12.17 1.05 11.12
C THR A 20 12.99 1.55 9.94
N THR A 21 13.93 0.73 9.48
CA THR A 21 14.59 0.96 8.21
C THR A 21 13.51 0.92 7.14
N ALA A 22 13.24 2.06 6.50
CA ALA A 22 12.39 2.11 5.31
C ALA A 22 12.99 1.15 4.29
N GLN A 23 12.40 -0.04 4.18
CA GLN A 23 12.82 -1.03 3.20
C GLN A 23 12.40 -0.49 1.85
N THR A 24 13.37 -0.02 1.07
CA THR A 24 13.16 0.37 -0.32
C THR A 24 12.50 -0.82 -1.01
N PRO A 25 11.26 -0.70 -1.51
CA PRO A 25 10.64 -1.78 -2.26
C PRO A 25 11.57 -2.10 -3.44
N PRO A 26 11.83 -3.39 -3.75
CA PRO A 26 12.60 -3.73 -4.92
C PRO A 26 11.97 -3.06 -6.15
N PRO A 27 12.79 -2.60 -7.13
CA PRO A 27 12.26 -2.02 -8.34
C PRO A 27 11.29 -3.02 -8.95
N ALA A 28 10.04 -2.60 -9.10
CA ALA A 28 9.02 -3.43 -9.72
C ALA A 28 9.51 -3.82 -11.11
N GLN A 29 9.68 -5.11 -11.35
CA GLN A 29 10.07 -5.61 -12.66
C GLN A 29 8.93 -5.27 -13.63
N ALA A 30 9.21 -4.42 -14.61
CA ALA A 30 8.26 -4.08 -15.65
C ALA A 30 8.19 -5.26 -16.63
N TYR A 31 7.16 -6.08 -16.50
CA TYR A 31 6.79 -7.01 -17.56
C TYR A 31 6.15 -6.19 -18.69
N ALA A 32 6.73 -6.23 -19.89
CA ALA A 32 6.12 -5.60 -21.06
C ALA A 32 4.82 -6.34 -21.41
N ALA A 33 3.68 -5.74 -21.05
CA ALA A 33 2.39 -6.34 -21.32
C ALA A 33 1.89 -6.01 -22.73
N PRO A 34 1.19 -6.95 -23.40
CA PRO A 34 0.50 -6.65 -24.65
C PRO A 34 -0.55 -5.56 -24.41
N SER A 35 -0.47 -4.48 -25.18
CA SER A 35 -1.35 -3.31 -25.07
C SER A 35 -2.71 -3.60 -25.72
N ASN A 36 -3.47 -4.54 -25.16
CA ASN A 36 -4.89 -4.64 -25.47
C ASN A 36 -5.53 -3.44 -24.74
N GLY A 37 -6.10 -2.47 -25.46
CA GLY A 37 -6.56 -1.15 -24.95
C GLY A 37 -7.67 -1.16 -23.88
N VAL A 38 -7.55 -2.01 -22.87
CA VAL A 38 -8.46 -2.23 -21.74
C VAL A 38 -8.02 -1.43 -20.52
N LEU A 39 -6.72 -1.11 -20.40
CA LEU A 39 -6.17 -0.41 -19.23
C LEU A 39 -6.67 1.03 -19.11
N ALA A 40 -6.89 1.45 -17.86
CA ALA A 40 -7.14 2.85 -17.55
C ALA A 40 -5.87 3.69 -17.62
N ALA A 41 -6.04 5.02 -17.61
CA ALA A 41 -4.93 5.94 -17.48
C ALA A 41 -4.12 5.64 -16.19
N PRO A 42 -2.78 5.73 -16.24
CA PRO A 42 -1.94 5.56 -15.06
C PRO A 42 -2.32 6.51 -13.92
N LEU A 43 -2.19 6.03 -12.69
CA LEU A 43 -2.29 6.89 -11.50
C LEU A 43 -1.03 7.75 -11.36
N ASP A 44 -1.18 8.97 -10.83
CA ASP A 44 -0.06 9.85 -10.49
C ASP A 44 0.68 9.31 -9.25
N SER A 45 1.71 8.51 -9.51
CA SER A 45 2.53 7.88 -8.47
C SER A 45 3.34 8.90 -7.65
N ALA A 46 3.65 10.08 -8.21
CA ALA A 46 4.36 11.12 -7.46
C ALA A 46 3.45 11.75 -6.40
N SER A 47 2.19 12.05 -6.75
CA SER A 47 1.21 12.58 -5.79
C SER A 47 0.85 11.59 -4.68
N LEU A 48 0.88 10.29 -4.98
CA LEU A 48 0.52 9.22 -4.05
C LEU A 48 1.72 8.76 -3.20
N GLY A 49 2.93 8.77 -3.76
CA GLY A 49 4.11 8.13 -3.17
C GLY A 49 4.57 8.72 -1.84
N SER A 50 4.19 9.95 -1.52
CA SER A 50 4.50 10.61 -0.24
C SER A 50 3.47 10.33 0.87
N ARG A 51 2.38 9.63 0.57
CA ARG A 51 1.27 9.35 1.49
C ARG A 51 1.24 7.90 1.94
N SER A 52 0.75 7.64 3.15
CA SER A 52 0.69 6.27 3.70
C SER A 52 -0.26 5.36 2.90
N CYS A 53 -1.32 5.94 2.34
CA CYS A 53 -2.28 5.27 1.46
C CYS A 53 -1.77 5.02 0.04
N GLY A 54 -0.66 5.64 -0.39
CA GLY A 54 -0.25 5.61 -1.79
C GLY A 54 0.24 4.25 -2.28
N ALA A 55 1.17 3.65 -1.53
CA ALA A 55 1.73 2.34 -1.84
C ALA A 55 0.66 1.23 -2.01
N PRO A 56 -0.33 1.05 -1.10
CA PRO A 56 -1.34 0.03 -1.27
C PRO A 56 -2.27 0.27 -2.48
N ILE A 57 -2.61 1.53 -2.79
CA ILE A 57 -3.44 1.86 -3.96
C ILE A 57 -2.69 1.58 -5.27
N LEU A 58 -1.43 2.03 -5.36
CA LEU A 58 -0.56 1.76 -6.51
C LEU A 58 -0.26 0.27 -6.68
N GLY A 59 -0.11 -0.46 -5.56
CA GLY A 59 0.03 -1.91 -5.56
C GLY A 59 -1.21 -2.61 -6.13
N PHE A 60 -2.39 -2.28 -5.61
CA PHE A 60 -3.63 -2.88 -6.07
C PHE A 60 -3.92 -2.57 -7.55
N ARG A 61 -3.69 -1.33 -7.99
CA ARG A 61 -3.78 -0.93 -9.40
C ARG A 61 -2.94 -1.83 -10.30
N ARG A 62 -1.66 -2.04 -9.95
CA ARG A 62 -0.76 -2.90 -10.72
C ARG A 62 -1.25 -4.35 -10.79
N ILE A 63 -1.80 -4.87 -9.70
CA ILE A 63 -2.34 -6.23 -9.66
C ILE A 63 -3.52 -6.37 -10.65
N ILE A 64 -4.55 -5.52 -10.54
CA ILE A 64 -5.73 -5.61 -11.40
C ILE A 64 -5.43 -5.30 -12.87
N ASP A 65 -4.45 -4.44 -13.15
CA ASP A 65 -3.94 -4.17 -14.50
C ASP A 65 -3.27 -5.42 -15.08
N SER A 66 -2.44 -6.12 -14.30
CA SER A 66 -1.81 -7.39 -14.72
C SER A 66 -2.87 -8.47 -14.93
N ASP A 67 -3.82 -8.60 -14.01
CA ASP A 67 -4.84 -9.66 -14.06
C ASP A 67 -5.71 -9.54 -15.31
N VAL A 68 -6.07 -8.31 -15.71
CA VAL A 68 -6.88 -8.10 -16.92
C VAL A 68 -6.07 -8.35 -18.19
N GLN A 69 -4.77 -8.09 -18.17
CA GLN A 69 -3.88 -8.34 -19.30
C GLN A 69 -3.65 -9.83 -19.55
N VAL A 70 -3.48 -10.62 -18.48
CA VAL A 70 -3.24 -12.07 -18.58
C VAL A 70 -4.54 -12.90 -18.60
N GLY A 71 -5.69 -12.23 -18.48
CA GLY A 71 -7.01 -12.87 -18.56
C GLY A 71 -7.51 -13.50 -17.26
N HIS A 72 -6.85 -13.26 -16.12
CA HIS A 72 -7.35 -13.64 -14.79
C HIS A 72 -8.53 -12.77 -14.33
N LEU A 73 -8.62 -11.55 -14.84
CA LEU A 73 -9.72 -10.62 -14.59
C LEU A 73 -10.43 -10.27 -15.90
N SER A 74 -11.76 -10.31 -15.92
CA SER A 74 -12.49 -9.92 -17.13
C SER A 74 -12.41 -8.40 -17.38
N PRO A 75 -12.37 -7.95 -18.64
CA PRO A 75 -12.36 -6.52 -18.97
C PRO A 75 -13.54 -5.73 -18.37
N SER A 76 -14.72 -6.34 -18.28
CA SER A 76 -15.91 -5.71 -17.71
C SER A 76 -15.79 -5.50 -16.21
N VAL A 77 -15.27 -6.49 -15.48
CA VAL A 77 -15.04 -6.37 -14.03
C VAL A 77 -13.93 -5.36 -13.76
N TYR A 78 -12.82 -5.42 -14.51
CA TYR A 78 -11.77 -4.40 -14.44
C TYR A 78 -12.33 -2.99 -14.57
N LYS A 79 -13.10 -2.71 -15.64
CA LYS A 79 -13.75 -1.41 -15.86
C LYS A 79 -14.65 -1.00 -14.71
N SER A 80 -15.35 -1.94 -14.07
CA SER A 80 -16.20 -1.65 -12.91
C SER A 80 -15.42 -1.26 -11.64
N MET A 81 -14.19 -1.76 -11.47
CA MET A 81 -13.34 -1.44 -10.31
C MET A 81 -12.68 -0.05 -10.43
N ILE A 82 -12.37 0.40 -11.65
CA ILE A 82 -11.57 1.61 -11.91
C ILE A 82 -12.10 2.87 -11.23
N PRO A 83 -13.41 3.18 -11.25
CA PRO A 83 -13.93 4.39 -10.62
C PRO A 83 -13.65 4.42 -9.11
N ASP A 84 -13.79 3.29 -8.43
CA ASP A 84 -13.56 3.22 -6.99
C ASP A 84 -12.07 3.31 -6.64
N VAL A 85 -11.19 2.66 -7.43
CA VAL A 85 -9.73 2.78 -7.26
C VAL A 85 -9.29 4.23 -7.49
N ASN A 86 -9.85 4.91 -8.48
CA ASN A 86 -9.57 6.32 -8.74
C ASN A 86 -10.09 7.23 -7.62
N ARG A 87 -11.25 6.90 -7.03
CA ARG A 87 -11.76 7.61 -5.85
C ARG A 87 -10.84 7.44 -4.64
N ALA A 88 -10.34 6.22 -4.40
CA ALA A 88 -9.35 5.98 -3.35
C ALA A 88 -8.07 6.81 -3.60
N ALA A 89 -7.55 6.79 -4.83
CA ALA A 89 -6.37 7.58 -5.21
C ALA A 89 -6.60 9.09 -5.00
N SER A 90 -7.75 9.62 -5.40
CA SER A 90 -8.11 11.03 -5.21
C SER A 90 -8.19 11.40 -3.72
N ALA A 91 -8.84 10.57 -2.90
CA ALA A 91 -8.89 10.79 -1.45
C ALA A 91 -7.48 10.77 -0.83
N CYS A 92 -6.61 9.86 -1.30
CA CYS A 92 -5.23 9.76 -0.86
C CYS A 92 -4.40 11.00 -1.21
N ALA A 93 -4.50 11.49 -2.46
CA ALA A 93 -3.80 12.69 -2.90
C ALA A 93 -4.23 13.93 -2.08
N GLN A 94 -5.50 13.99 -1.68
CA GLN A 94 -6.06 15.04 -0.81
C GLN A 94 -5.63 14.90 0.67
N GLY A 95 -5.01 13.79 1.06
CA GLY A 95 -4.56 13.53 2.43
C GLY A 95 -5.59 12.86 3.34
N ASN A 96 -6.66 12.32 2.76
CA ASN A 96 -7.68 11.56 3.48
C ASN A 96 -7.31 10.07 3.53
N ASP A 97 -6.16 9.75 4.11
CA ASP A 97 -5.55 8.41 4.06
C ASP A 97 -6.50 7.30 4.56
N GLY A 98 -7.19 7.52 5.69
CA GLY A 98 -8.14 6.55 6.25
C GLY A 98 -9.35 6.29 5.33
N GLN A 99 -9.89 7.35 4.71
CA GLN A 99 -10.97 7.20 3.73
C GLN A 99 -10.50 6.45 2.49
N ALA A 100 -9.31 6.78 1.99
CA ALA A 100 -8.72 6.15 0.81
C ALA A 100 -8.54 4.63 1.03
N LEU A 101 -8.01 4.24 2.19
CA LEU A 101 -7.82 2.83 2.56
C LEU A 101 -9.14 2.10 2.76
N ALA A 102 -10.16 2.76 3.35
CA ALA A 102 -11.49 2.17 3.50
C ALA A 102 -12.17 1.90 2.14
N ILE A 103 -12.06 2.85 1.19
CA ILE A 103 -12.55 2.66 -0.17
C ILE A 103 -11.81 1.49 -0.84
N LEU A 104 -10.48 1.47 -0.74
CA LEU A 104 -9.65 0.41 -1.31
C LEU A 104 -10.04 -0.96 -0.75
N ALA A 105 -10.17 -1.09 0.57
CA ALA A 105 -10.58 -2.34 1.23
C ALA A 105 -11.96 -2.81 0.76
N ALA A 106 -12.91 -1.89 0.60
CA ALA A 106 -14.25 -2.22 0.12
C ALA A 106 -14.23 -2.76 -1.32
N VAL A 107 -13.42 -2.16 -2.22
CA VAL A 107 -13.26 -2.66 -3.60
C VAL A 107 -12.62 -4.03 -3.60
N LYS A 108 -11.54 -4.20 -2.84
CA LYS A 108 -10.83 -5.48 -2.73
C LYS A 108 -11.78 -6.59 -2.27
N SER A 109 -12.52 -6.34 -1.19
CA SER A 109 -13.49 -7.28 -0.63
C SER A 109 -14.61 -7.65 -1.62
N ARG A 110 -15.19 -6.67 -2.33
CA ARG A 110 -16.24 -6.94 -3.34
C ARG A 110 -15.78 -7.84 -4.49
N ASN A 111 -14.48 -7.88 -4.75
CA ASN A 111 -13.92 -8.54 -5.92
C ASN A 111 -12.97 -9.71 -5.57
N GLY A 112 -12.93 -10.14 -4.30
CA GLY A 112 -12.16 -11.32 -3.90
C GLY A 112 -10.65 -11.11 -3.76
N TYR A 113 -10.18 -9.86 -3.63
CA TYR A 113 -8.79 -9.57 -3.33
C TYR A 113 -8.57 -9.45 -1.82
N PRO A 114 -7.66 -10.23 -1.20
CA PRO A 114 -7.32 -10.11 0.22
C PRO A 114 -6.50 -8.85 0.49
#